data_AF-A0A939NRU2-F1
#
_entry.id   AF-A0A939NRU2-F1
#
_cell.length_a   1.000
_cell.length_b   1.000
_cell.length_c   1.000
_cell.angle_alpha   90.00
_cell.angle_beta   90.00
_cell.angle_gamma   90.00
#
_symmetry.space_group_name_H-M   'P 1'
#
loop_
_entity.id
_entity.type
_entity.pdbx_description
1 polymer ?
#
loop_
_entity_poly.entity_id
_entity_poly.type
_entity_poly.pdbx_seq_one_letter_code
_entity_poly.pdbx_strand_id
1 'polypeptide(L)' 'MEQLQVWGQRNNIPVIAQHTGADSASVIFDAIQAAKARHVDVLIADTAGRLQNKSHLMEELKKIVRVMKSWTSTRRTR' A
#
# COMPACT_ATOMS: atom_id res chain seq x y z
N MET A 1 -0.97 10.14 10.61
CA MET A 1 -2.03 9.12 10.72
C MET A 1 -3.41 9.79 10.73
N GLU A 2 -3.67 10.66 11.70
CA GLU A 2 -4.99 11.31 11.91
C GLU A 2 -5.51 12.11 10.69
N GLN A 3 -4.67 12.91 10.04
CA GLN A 3 -5.10 13.73 8.89
C GLN A 3 -5.60 12.91 7.69
N LEU A 4 -4.93 11.81 7.33
CA LEU A 4 -5.34 10.96 6.21
C LEU A 4 -6.65 10.23 6.51
N GLN A 5 -6.85 9.78 7.75
CA GLN A 5 -8.10 9.14 8.17
C GLN A 5 -9.29 10.11 8.08
N VAL A 6 -9.13 11.35 8.53
CA VAL A 6 -10.16 12.39 8.40
C VAL A 6 -10.48 12.66 6.92
N TRP A 7 -9.46 12.72 6.06
CA TRP A 7 -9.65 12.97 4.63
C TRP A 7 -10.34 11.79 3.93
N GLY A 8 -9.96 10.57 4.29
CA GLY A 8 -10.59 9.34 3.79
C GLY A 8 -12.05 9.25 4.19
N GLN A 9 -12.37 9.48 5.47
CA GLN A 9 -13.74 9.46 5.97
C GLN A 9 -14.62 10.50 5.27
N ARG A 10 -14.11 11.72 5.03
CA ARG A 10 -14.85 12.78 4.32
C ARG A 10 -15.15 12.45 2.86
N ASN A 11 -14.27 11.70 2.19
CA ASN A 11 -14.41 11.36 0.77
C ASN A 11 -14.91 9.93 0.54
N ASN A 12 -15.30 9.22 1.61
CA ASN A 12 -15.66 7.81 1.58
C ASN A 12 -14.57 6.90 0.95
N ILE A 13 -13.29 7.28 1.16
CA ILE A 13 -12.12 6.54 0.69
C ILE A 13 -11.58 5.69 1.85
N PRO A 14 -11.43 4.37 1.68
CA PRO A 14 -10.89 3.51 2.72
C PRO A 14 -9.40 3.81 2.95
N VAL A 15 -9.05 4.10 4.21
CA VAL A 15 -7.67 4.36 4.65
C VAL A 15 -7.19 3.20 5.50
N ILE A 16 -6.08 2.58 5.09
CA ILE A 16 -5.39 1.55 5.86
C ILE A 16 -4.23 2.21 6.57
N ALA A 17 -4.24 2.18 7.90
CA ALA A 17 -3.20 2.76 8.74
C ALA A 17 -2.98 1.87 9.98
N GLN A 18 -1.72 1.62 10.35
CA GLN A 18 -1.36 0.97 11.62
C GLN A 18 -0.82 2.01 12.62
N HIS A 19 -0.47 1.58 13.83
CA HIS A 19 0.03 2.46 14.89
C HIS A 19 1.38 3.10 14.51
N THR A 20 1.69 4.26 15.10
CA THR A 20 2.98 4.94 14.88
C THR A 20 4.14 4.03 15.28
N GLY A 21 5.09 3.81 14.36
CA GLY A 21 6.22 2.90 14.57
C GLY A 21 6.04 1.50 13.98
N ALA A 22 4.85 1.19 13.43
CA ALA A 22 4.64 -0.01 12.65
C ALA A 22 5.57 -0.08 11.42
N ASP A 23 5.96 -1.29 11.06
CA ASP A 23 6.79 -1.56 9.89
C ASP A 23 6.04 -1.20 8.59
N SER A 24 6.63 -0.31 7.81
CA SER A 24 6.03 0.22 6.58
C SER A 24 5.75 -0.87 5.54
N ALA A 25 6.56 -1.93 5.48
CA ALA A 25 6.36 -3.02 4.53
C ALA A 25 5.10 -3.84 4.89
N SER A 26 4.90 -4.10 6.19
CA SER A 26 3.72 -4.77 6.74
C SER A 26 2.43 -3.99 6.46
N VAL A 27 2.45 -2.66 6.67
CA VAL A 27 1.30 -1.79 6.36
C VAL A 27 0.92 -1.83 4.88
N ILE A 28 1.92 -1.81 3.99
CA ILE A 28 1.69 -1.83 2.54
C ILE A 28 1.19 -3.20 2.09
N PHE A 29 1.68 -4.29 2.68
CA PHE A 29 1.19 -5.64 2.39
C PHE A 29 -0.30 -5.77 2.71
N ASP A 30 -0.73 -5.32 3.89
CA ASP A 30 -2.15 -5.31 4.28
C ASP A 30 -2.99 -4.45 3.34
N ALA A 31 -2.48 -3.27 2.96
CA ALA A 31 -3.17 -2.38 2.04
C ALA A 31 -3.38 -3.01 0.66
N ILE A 32 -2.41 -3.76 0.14
CA ILE A 32 -2.51 -4.50 -1.12
C ILE A 32 -3.54 -5.62 -1.01
N GLN A 33 -3.52 -6.39 0.07
CA GLN A 33 -4.47 -7.48 0.29
C GLN A 33 -5.91 -6.94 0.38
N ALA A 34 -6.11 -5.82 1.09
CA ALA A 34 -7.40 -5.14 1.17
C ALA A 34 -7.84 -4.59 -0.20
N ALA A 35 -6.95 -3.96 -0.96
CA ALA A 35 -7.23 -3.46 -2.31
C ALA A 35 -7.66 -4.60 -3.24
N LYS A 36 -6.98 -5.75 -3.18
CA LYS A 36 -7.32 -6.95 -3.96
C LYS A 36 -8.69 -7.50 -3.61
N ALA A 37 -8.98 -7.67 -2.31
CA ALA A 37 -10.26 -8.17 -1.83
C ALA A 37 -11.44 -7.25 -2.19
N ARG A 38 -11.17 -5.95 -2.32
CA ARG A 38 -12.17 -4.92 -2.64
C ARG A 38 -12.21 -4.53 -4.12
N HIS A 39 -11.43 -5.20 -4.98
CA HIS A 39 -11.31 -4.88 -6.40
C HIS A 39 -11.00 -3.39 -6.68
N VAL A 40 -10.09 -2.82 -5.87
CA VAL A 40 -9.66 -1.43 -6.01
C VAL A 40 -8.64 -1.31 -7.15
N ASP A 41 -8.87 -0.37 -8.06
CA ASP A 41 -8.00 -0.14 -9.23
C ASP A 41 -6.72 0.63 -8.88
N VAL A 42 -6.79 1.53 -7.89
CA VAL A 42 -5.70 2.45 -7.52
C VAL A 42 -5.47 2.45 -6.02
N LEU A 43 -4.26 2.09 -5.60
CA LEU A 43 -3.78 2.19 -4.22
C LEU A 43 -2.70 3.27 -4.13
N ILE A 44 -2.88 4.24 -3.23
CA ILE A 44 -1.89 5.29 -2.96
C ILE A 44 -1.28 5.01 -1.59
N ALA A 45 0.04 4.80 -1.55
CA ALA A 45 0.79 4.60 -0.32
C ALA A 45 1.59 5.87 0.01
N ASP A 46 1.27 6.50 1.12
CA ASP A 46 2.05 7.62 1.67
C ASP A 46 3.06 7.07 2.68
N THR A 47 4.36 7.29 2.42
CA THR A 47 5.43 6.81 3.30
C THR A 47 6.08 8.01 3.97
N ALA A 48 6.05 8.05 5.31
CA ALA A 48 6.75 9.08 6.05
C ALA A 48 8.26 8.99 5.75
N GLY A 49 8.82 10.08 5.22
CA GLY A 49 10.22 10.18 4.78
C GLY A 49 11.25 10.12 5.90
N ARG A 50 11.38 8.98 6.58
CA ARG A 50 12.55 8.69 7.42
C ARG A 50 13.69 8.27 6.51
N LEU A 51 14.47 9.27 6.07
CA LEU A 51 15.57 9.20 5.10
C LEU A 51 16.55 8.03 5.32
N GLN A 52 16.63 7.53 6.54
CA GLN A 52 17.65 6.60 7.03
C GLN A 52 17.42 5.14 6.59
N ASN A 53 16.15 4.71 6.44
CA ASN A 53 15.79 3.32 6.08
C ASN A 53 15.20 3.19 4.67
N LYS A 54 15.39 4.21 3.82
CA LYS A 54 14.72 4.32 2.52
C LYS A 54 15.18 3.24 1.54
N SER A 55 16.43 2.80 1.58
CA SER A 55 16.97 1.80 0.66
C SER A 55 16.33 0.43 0.86
N HIS A 56 16.34 -0.09 2.09
CA HIS A 56 15.76 -1.39 2.42
C HIS A 56 14.25 -1.43 2.15
N LEU A 57 13.52 -0.40 2.59
CA LEU A 57 12.10 -0.25 2.30
C LEU A 57 11.81 -0.24 0.79
N MET A 58 12.58 0.50 0.00
CA MET A 58 12.39 0.56 -1.46
C MET A 58 12.71 -0.76 -2.15
N GLU A 59 13.64 -1.57 -1.64
CA GLU A 59 13.90 -2.91 -2.16
C GLU A 59 12.75 -3.87 -1.88
N GLU A 60 12.22 -3.87 -0.66
CA GLU A 60 11.05 -4.68 -0.31
C GLU A 60 9.82 -4.28 -1.12
N LEU A 61 9.57 -2.98 -1.28
CA LEU A 61 8.49 -2.47 -2.13
C LEU A 61 8.65 -2.84 -3.60
N LYS A 62 9.87 -2.77 -4.15
CA LYS A 62 10.14 -3.23 -5.53
C LYS A 62 9.85 -4.72 -5.68
N LYS A 63 10.19 -5.55 -4.69
CA LYS A 63 9.90 -6.99 -4.70
C LYS A 63 8.38 -7.23 -4.70
N ILE A 64 7.65 -6.56 -3.82
CA ILE A 64 6.19 -6.66 -3.74
C ILE A 64 5.54 -6.22 -5.07
N VAL A 65 5.94 -5.06 -5.62
CA VAL A 65 5.43 -4.57 -6.91
C VAL A 65 5.75 -5.54 -8.06
N ARG A 66 6.95 -6.14 -8.07
CA ARG A 66 7.34 -7.12 -9.09
C ARG A 66 6.51 -8.39 -9.01
N VAL A 67 6.28 -8.89 -7.80
CA VAL A 67 5.35 -10.00 -7.57
C VAL A 67 3.97 -9.58 -8.07
N MET A 68 3.39 -8.47 -7.62
CA MET A 68 2.07 -8.04 -8.08
C MET A 68 1.92 -7.94 -9.61
N LYS A 69 2.89 -7.31 -10.31
CA LYS A 69 2.87 -7.21 -11.78
C LYS A 69 2.87 -8.57 -12.48
N SER A 70 3.55 -9.56 -11.92
CA SER A 70 3.54 -10.93 -12.44
C SER A 70 2.14 -11.55 -12.40
N TRP A 71 1.27 -11.13 -11.48
CA TRP A 71 -0.07 -11.68 -11.30
C TRP A 71 -1.10 -10.95 -12.17
N THR A 72 -0.88 -9.67 -12.49
CA THR A 72 -1.74 -8.90 -13.40
C THR A 72 -1.62 -9.39 -14.85
N SER A 73 -0.47 -9.93 -15.24
CA SER A 73 -0.24 -10.58 -16.54
C SER A 73 -1.22 -11.73 -16.81
N THR A 74 -1.69 -12.41 -15.77
CA THR A 74 -2.61 -13.56 -15.89
C THR A 74 -4.06 -13.18 -16.20
N ARG A 75 -4.43 -11.88 -16.20
CA ARG A 75 -5.79 -11.42 -16.56
C ARG A 75 -5.94 -10.90 -17.99
N ARG A 76 -4.93 -11.05 -18.84
CA ARG A 76 -5.03 -10.71 -20.27
C ARG A 76 -5.39 -11.96 -21.07
N THR A 77 -6.60 -12.48 -20.92
CA THR A 77 -7.28 -13.39 -21.87
C THR A 77 -8.70 -13.69 -21.36
N ARG A 78 -9.66 -12.86 -21.77
CA ARG A 78 -10.88 -13.20 -22.52
C ARG A 78 -11.78 -11.99 -22.61
#